data_AF-A0A841Y9G2-F1
#
_entry.id   AF-A0A841Y9G2-F1
#
_cell.length_a   1.000
_cell.length_b   1.000
_cell.length_c   1.000
_cell.angle_alpha   90.00
_cell.angle_beta   90.00
_cell.angle_gamma   90.00
#
_symmetry.space_group_name_H-M   'P 1'
#
loop_
_entity.id
_entity.type
_entity.pdbx_description
1 polymer ?
#
loop_
_entity_poly.entity_id
_entity_poly.type
_entity_poly.pdbx_seq_one_letter_code
_entity_poly.pdbx_strand_id
1 'polypeptide(L)'
;MSDWKNNDILQSNFKTFDEKNCQQILKLEYDIEWDHNGFEVAILKLRLLYSHKDTKKYVDMKFYGLESLKIDGGLFPFLQVMGFQIINQREYGLEKVYEISDYEDGNIYFTCDDIEVIGVSNLE
;
A
#
# COMPACT_ATOMS: atom_id res chain seq x y z
N MET A 1 4.96 -10.53 12.16
CA MET A 1 4.09 -10.95 11.04
C MET A 1 3.07 -9.83 10.90
N SER A 2 2.97 -9.19 9.73
CA SER A 2 2.17 -7.97 9.58
C SER A 2 0.69 -8.29 9.73
N ASP A 3 -0.02 -7.50 10.53
CA ASP A 3 -1.41 -7.71 10.95
C ASP A 3 -2.43 -7.24 9.88
N TRP A 4 -2.06 -7.34 8.59
CA TRP A 4 -2.84 -6.85 7.47
C TRP A 4 -4.02 -7.79 7.18
N LYS A 5 -5.18 -7.22 6.83
CA LYS A 5 -6.35 -7.98 6.37
C LYS A 5 -6.01 -8.76 5.09
N ASN A 6 -6.44 -10.02 5.05
CA ASN A 6 -6.24 -10.96 3.93
C ASN A 6 -4.77 -11.18 3.54
N ASN A 7 -3.83 -11.09 4.50
CA ASN A 7 -2.40 -11.31 4.24
C ASN A 7 -2.08 -12.74 3.74
N ASP A 8 -2.98 -13.70 3.94
CA ASP A 8 -2.90 -15.05 3.38
C ASP A 8 -2.86 -15.05 1.83
N ILE A 9 -3.41 -14.02 1.18
CA ILE A 9 -3.31 -13.82 -0.27
C ILE A 9 -1.83 -13.64 -0.69
N LEU A 10 -1.05 -12.84 0.07
CA LEU A 10 0.37 -12.66 -0.20
C LEU A 10 1.14 -13.96 0.05
N GLN A 11 0.86 -14.64 1.17
CA GLN A 11 1.53 -15.89 1.54
C GLN A 11 1.30 -17.02 0.52
N SER A 12 0.12 -17.04 -0.10
CA SER A 12 -0.23 -18.00 -1.15
C SER A 12 0.48 -17.71 -2.48
N ASN A 13 0.94 -16.47 -2.68
CA ASN A 13 1.51 -16.00 -3.95
C ASN A 13 3.02 -15.76 -3.93
N PHE A 14 3.61 -15.61 -2.74
CA PHE A 14 5.01 -15.29 -2.52
C PHE A 14 5.58 -16.16 -1.40
N LYS A 15 6.75 -16.76 -1.64
CA LYS A 15 7.51 -17.45 -0.56
C LYS A 15 7.93 -16.48 0.54
N THR A 16 8.24 -15.25 0.16
CA THR A 16 8.54 -14.13 1.04
C THR A 16 8.10 -12.86 0.30
N PHE A 17 7.25 -12.07 0.94
CA PHE A 17 6.83 -10.77 0.45
C PHE A 17 7.61 -9.68 1.20
N ASP A 18 8.14 -8.71 0.46
CA ASP A 18 8.81 -7.54 1.00
C ASP A 18 8.34 -6.33 0.17
N GLU A 19 7.67 -5.40 0.85
CA GLU A 19 7.04 -4.22 0.29
C GLU A 19 8.01 -3.32 -0.49
N LYS A 20 9.31 -3.40 -0.21
CA LYS A 20 10.34 -2.66 -0.96
C LYS A 20 10.44 -3.09 -2.42
N ASN A 21 9.94 -4.28 -2.75
CA ASN A 21 9.89 -4.76 -4.13
C ASN A 21 8.64 -4.25 -4.90
N CYS A 22 7.74 -3.50 -4.25
CA CYS A 22 6.69 -2.75 -4.94
C CYS A 22 7.31 -1.44 -5.49
N GLN A 23 7.58 -1.40 -6.79
CA GLN A 23 8.43 -0.37 -7.42
C GLN A 23 7.67 0.63 -8.30
N GLN A 24 6.38 0.39 -8.55
CA GLN A 24 5.55 1.30 -9.35
C GLN A 24 4.11 1.29 -8.85
N ILE A 25 3.49 2.46 -8.85
CA ILE A 25 2.04 2.62 -8.70
C ILE A 25 1.45 2.75 -10.10
N LEU A 26 0.67 1.75 -10.49
CA LEU A 26 0.02 1.67 -11.79
C LEU A 26 -1.41 2.23 -11.77
N LYS A 27 -2.03 2.19 -10.59
CA LYS A 27 -3.37 2.73 -10.36
C LYS A 27 -3.44 3.30 -8.96
N LEU A 28 -4.05 4.47 -8.84
CA LEU A 28 -4.34 5.13 -7.58
C LEU A 28 -5.78 5.61 -7.62
N GLU A 29 -6.59 5.12 -6.68
CA GLU A 29 -7.98 5.52 -6.52
C GLU A 29 -8.21 5.98 -5.09
N TYR A 30 -8.77 7.18 -4.94
CA TYR A 30 -9.15 7.73 -3.65
C TYR A 30 -10.67 7.71 -3.54
N ASP A 31 -11.17 7.07 -2.49
CA ASP A 31 -12.59 6.93 -2.21
C ASP A 31 -12.89 7.38 -0.77
N ILE A 32 -14.16 7.68 -0.51
CA ILE A 32 -14.70 7.78 0.84
C ILE A 32 -15.76 6.68 0.97
N GLU A 33 -15.59 5.79 1.93
CA GLU A 33 -16.58 4.74 2.25
C GLU A 33 -17.09 4.94 3.69
N TRP A 34 -18.23 4.33 4.03
CA TRP A 34 -18.79 4.35 5.38
C TRP A 34 -18.31 3.12 6.14
N ASP A 35 -17.78 3.31 7.36
CA ASP A 35 -17.43 2.19 8.23
C ASP A 35 -18.67 1.53 8.88
N HIS A 36 -18.46 0.47 9.64
CA HIS A 36 -19.53 -0.27 10.32
C HIS A 36 -20.25 0.55 11.42
N ASN A 37 -19.67 1.66 11.85
CA ASN A 37 -20.24 2.59 12.83
C ASN A 37 -20.97 3.76 12.16
N GLY A 38 -20.96 3.84 10.83
CA GLY A 38 -21.56 4.94 10.07
C GLY A 38 -20.71 6.21 10.07
N PHE A 39 -19.40 6.11 10.21
CA PHE A 39 -18.47 7.21 9.96
C PHE A 39 -17.89 7.14 8.56
N GLU A 40 -17.71 8.31 7.93
CA GLU A 40 -16.97 8.42 6.67
C GLU A 40 -15.49 8.15 6.90
N VAL A 41 -14.90 7.28 6.08
CA VAL A 41 -13.50 6.89 6.16
C VAL A 41 -12.86 7.03 4.78
N ALA A 42 -11.78 7.81 4.75
CA ALA A 42 -10.95 7.98 3.56
C ALA A 42 -10.18 6.70 3.23
N ILE A 43 -10.18 6.32 1.96
CA ILE A 43 -9.61 5.06 1.47
C ILE A 43 -8.75 5.30 0.24
N LEU A 44 -7.58 4.66 0.23
CA LEU A 44 -6.68 4.63 -0.93
C LEU A 44 -6.63 3.21 -1.46
N LYS A 45 -6.87 3.02 -2.75
CA LYS A 45 -6.64 1.75 -3.44
C LYS A 45 -5.46 1.94 -4.38
N LEU A 46 -4.44 1.09 -4.23
CA LEU A 46 -3.25 1.10 -5.06
C LEU A 46 -3.12 -0.22 -5.80
N ARG A 47 -2.86 -0.14 -7.10
CA ARG A 47 -2.29 -1.26 -7.86
C ARG A 47 -0.80 -1.07 -7.99
N LEU A 48 -0.04 -2.00 -7.43
CA LEU A 48 1.42 -1.94 -7.38
C LEU A 48 2.04 -2.96 -8.33
N LEU A 49 3.14 -2.58 -8.99
CA LEU A 49 4.01 -3.56 -9.64
C LEU A 49 5.02 -4.09 -8.62
N TYR A 50 4.90 -5.36 -8.26
CA TYR A 50 5.89 -6.08 -7.47
C TYR A 50 6.93 -6.69 -8.41
N SER A 51 8.21 -6.43 -8.18
CA SER A 51 9.33 -7.00 -8.96
C SER A 51 10.46 -7.48 -8.04
N HIS A 52 10.67 -8.79 -7.98
CA HIS A 52 11.78 -9.40 -7.23
C HIS A 52 12.35 -10.61 -7.98
N LYS A 53 13.62 -10.53 -8.40
CA LYS A 53 14.27 -11.55 -9.25
C LYS A 53 13.43 -11.83 -10.51
N ASP A 54 13.06 -13.08 -10.75
CA ASP A 54 12.23 -13.50 -11.89
C ASP A 54 10.72 -13.40 -11.62
N THR A 55 10.32 -12.91 -10.45
CA THR A 55 8.90 -12.72 -10.10
C THR A 55 8.48 -11.30 -10.38
N LYS A 56 7.49 -11.16 -11.27
CA LYS A 56 6.75 -9.91 -11.45
C LYS A 56 5.25 -10.15 -11.38
N LYS A 57 4.57 -9.40 -10.53
CA LYS A 57 3.13 -9.55 -10.27
C LYS A 57 2.50 -8.18 -9.98
N TYR A 58 1.20 -8.08 -10.21
CA TYR A 58 0.41 -6.98 -9.65
C TYR A 58 -0.05 -7.34 -8.25
N VAL A 59 0.03 -6.35 -7.35
CA VAL A 59 -0.46 -6.44 -5.97
C VAL A 59 -1.44 -5.31 -5.77
N ASP A 60 -2.69 -5.65 -5.49
CA ASP A 60 -3.74 -4.68 -5.21
C ASP A 60 -3.90 -4.55 -3.69
N MET A 61 -3.74 -3.33 -3.17
CA MET A 61 -3.82 -3.04 -1.74
C MET A 61 -4.80 -1.90 -1.48
N LYS A 62 -5.47 -1.96 -0.33
CA LYS A 62 -6.42 -0.95 0.14
C LYS A 62 -6.00 -0.48 1.53
N PHE A 63 -5.99 0.84 1.71
CA PHE A 63 -5.55 1.52 2.91
C PHE A 63 -6.73 2.31 3.48
N TYR A 64 -7.05 2.10 4.76
CA TYR A 64 -8.22 2.67 5.42
C TYR A 64 -7.84 3.75 6.42
N GLY A 65 -8.66 4.81 6.53
CA GLY A 65 -8.46 5.86 7.53
C GLY A 65 -7.26 6.74 7.23
N LEU A 66 -7.13 7.13 5.96
CA LEU A 66 -6.00 7.91 5.47
C LEU A 66 -5.88 9.27 6.14
N GLU A 67 -4.64 9.63 6.48
CA GLU A 67 -4.25 10.98 6.85
C GLU A 67 -2.94 11.38 6.18
N SER A 68 -2.69 12.69 6.14
CA SER A 68 -1.43 13.26 5.63
C SER A 68 -1.05 12.80 4.22
N LEU A 69 -2.05 12.51 3.36
CA LEU A 69 -1.82 12.07 1.99
C LEU A 69 -1.06 13.15 1.20
N LYS A 70 0.16 12.80 0.81
CA LYS A 70 1.00 13.56 -0.10
C LYS A 70 1.38 12.65 -1.27
N ILE A 71 1.13 13.15 -2.48
CA ILE A 71 1.55 12.52 -3.73
C ILE A 71 2.27 13.59 -4.53
N ASP A 72 3.54 13.35 -4.82
CA ASP A 72 4.38 14.17 -5.68
C ASP A 72 4.72 13.33 -6.91
N GLY A 73 4.06 13.62 -8.02
CA GLY A 73 4.21 12.90 -9.27
C GLY A 73 4.53 13.87 -10.39
N GLY A 74 5.73 13.75 -10.96
CA GLY A 74 6.05 14.41 -12.24
C GLY A 74 5.14 13.94 -13.38
N LEU A 75 5.25 14.59 -14.55
CA LEU A 75 4.47 14.36 -15.78
C LEU A 75 4.67 12.97 -16.42
N PHE A 76 4.39 11.88 -15.70
CA PHE A 76 4.44 10.51 -16.22
C PHE A 76 3.11 9.78 -15.99
N PRO A 77 2.72 8.85 -16.88
CA PRO A 77 1.44 8.13 -16.76
C PRO A 77 1.38 7.15 -15.58
N PHE A 78 2.51 6.88 -14.91
CA PHE A 78 2.61 6.05 -13.71
C PHE A 78 3.58 6.70 -12.72
N LEU A 79 3.38 6.45 -11.42
CA LEU A 79 4.28 6.93 -10.37
C LEU A 79 5.32 5.84 -10.09
N GLN A 80 6.57 6.10 -10.46
CA GLN A 80 7.69 5.25 -10.05
C GLN A 80 8.01 5.51 -8.58
N VAL A 81 8.26 4.45 -7.82
CA VAL A 81 8.70 4.52 -6.43
C VAL A 81 9.93 3.61 -6.26
N MET A 82 10.87 3.99 -5.41
CA MET A 82 12.10 3.21 -5.21
C MET A 82 11.87 1.98 -4.31
N GLY A 83 10.69 1.92 -3.69
CA GLY A 83 10.21 0.82 -2.87
C GLY A 83 9.31 1.39 -1.79
N PHE A 84 8.20 0.72 -1.52
CA PHE A 84 7.38 1.11 -0.38
C PHE A 84 8.12 0.79 0.92
N GLN A 85 8.00 1.68 1.89
CA GLN A 85 8.29 1.41 3.28
C GLN A 85 6.97 1.46 4.05
N ILE A 86 6.69 0.40 4.82
CA ILE A 86 5.51 0.33 5.68
C ILE A 86 5.99 0.14 7.11
N ILE A 87 5.81 1.17 7.95
CA ILE A 87 6.23 1.14 9.36
C ILE A 87 4.98 0.95 10.23
N ASN A 88 4.99 -0.07 11.09
CA ASN A 88 3.94 -0.23 12.10
C ASN A 88 4.18 0.73 13.26
N GLN A 89 3.36 1.78 13.33
CA GLN A 89 3.47 2.83 14.32
C GLN A 89 2.94 2.43 15.71
N ARG A 90 2.20 1.31 15.85
CA ARG A 90 1.79 0.80 17.17
C ARG A 90 2.97 0.49 18.09
N GLU A 91 4.11 0.11 17.50
CA GLU A 91 5.35 -0.15 18.25
C GLU A 91 5.88 1.11 18.96
N TYR A 92 5.41 2.29 18.56
CA TYR A 92 5.77 3.58 19.11
C TYR A 92 4.63 4.24 19.91
N GLY A 93 3.51 3.53 20.14
CA GLY A 93 2.38 4.02 20.94
C GLY A 93 1.51 5.09 20.26
N LEU A 94 1.54 5.18 18.93
CA LEU A 94 0.76 6.14 18.16
C LEU A 94 -0.64 5.58 17.81
N GLU A 95 -1.60 6.50 17.61
CA GLU A 95 -3.00 6.18 17.31
C GLU A 95 -3.16 5.57 15.91
N LYS A 96 -2.44 6.11 14.91
CA LYS A 96 -2.35 5.52 13.57
C LYS A 96 -1.46 4.30 13.58
N VAL A 97 -1.83 3.32 12.76
CA VAL A 97 -1.20 1.99 12.80
C VAL A 97 -0.06 1.90 11.81
N TYR A 98 -0.19 2.51 10.64
CA TYR A 98 0.80 2.38 9.59
C TYR A 98 1.21 3.73 9.02
N GLU A 99 2.52 3.89 8.82
CA GLU A 99 3.09 4.93 7.97
C GLU A 99 3.60 4.30 6.68
N ILE A 100 3.18 4.88 5.56
CA ILE A 100 3.53 4.43 4.23
C ILE A 100 4.29 5.56 3.54
N SER A 101 5.47 5.25 3.02
CA SER A 101 6.29 6.20 2.28
C SER A 101 7.03 5.53 1.12
N ASP A 102 7.40 6.33 0.13
CA ASP A 102 8.47 5.97 -0.80
C ASP A 102 9.82 6.12 -0.09
N TYR A 103 10.57 5.02 0.07
CA TYR A 103 11.74 4.92 0.94
C TYR A 103 12.85 5.93 0.60
N GLU A 104 13.05 6.28 -0.67
CA GLU A 104 14.18 7.14 -1.10
C GLU A 104 13.75 8.55 -1.49
N ASP A 105 12.67 8.70 -2.25
CA ASP A 105 12.34 9.98 -2.90
C ASP A 105 11.16 10.73 -2.25
N GLY A 106 10.38 10.06 -1.38
CA GLY A 106 9.22 10.69 -0.72
C GLY A 106 8.10 11.12 -1.69
N ASN A 107 8.02 10.49 -2.87
CA ASN A 107 7.01 10.74 -3.90
C ASN A 107 5.59 10.40 -3.43
N ILE A 108 5.46 9.47 -2.48
CA ILE A 108 4.21 9.19 -1.80
C ILE A 108 4.46 9.14 -0.29
N TYR A 109 3.54 9.73 0.47
CA TYR A 109 3.51 9.63 1.92
C TYR A 109 2.07 9.66 2.39
N PHE A 110 1.70 8.78 3.32
CA PHE A 110 0.45 8.84 4.06
C PHE A 110 0.53 7.96 5.31
N THR A 111 -0.36 8.22 6.27
CA THR A 111 -0.61 7.31 7.38
C THR A 111 -1.99 6.68 7.23
N CYS A 112 -2.19 5.48 7.79
CA CYS A 112 -3.49 4.81 7.76
C CYS A 112 -3.73 3.93 9.01
N ASP A 113 -4.99 3.61 9.25
CA ASP A 113 -5.44 2.79 10.37
C ASP A 113 -5.32 1.29 10.06
N ASP A 114 -5.51 0.90 8.80
CA ASP A 114 -5.53 -0.49 8.41
C ASP A 114 -5.10 -0.70 6.95
N ILE A 115 -4.60 -1.91 6.66
CA ILE A 115 -4.13 -2.34 5.34
C ILE A 115 -4.84 -3.64 4.99
N GLU A 116 -5.41 -3.70 3.80
CA GLU A 116 -6.01 -4.91 3.25
C GLU A 116 -5.36 -5.28 1.91
N VAL A 117 -4.98 -6.54 1.79
CA VAL A 117 -4.57 -7.12 0.51
C VAL A 117 -5.84 -7.51 -0.24
N ILE A 118 -6.06 -6.89 -1.39
CA ILE A 118 -7.23 -7.14 -2.23
C ILE A 118 -6.97 -8.31 -3.18
N GLY A 119 -5.77 -8.40 -3.74
CA GLY A 119 -5.46 -9.43 -4.71
C GLY A 119 -4.02 -9.42 -5.19
N VAL A 120 -3.64 -10.54 -5.81
CA VAL A 120 -2.37 -10.70 -6.52
C VAL A 120 -2.66 -11.35 -7.86
N SER A 121 -2.14 -10.77 -8.94
CA SER A 121 -2.29 -11.31 -10.30
C SER A 121 -0.98 -11.30 -11.07
N ASN A 122 -0.90 -12.11 -12.12
CA ASN A 122 0.25 -12.09 -13.02
C ASN A 122 0.21 -10.84 -13.92
N LEU A 123 1.36 -10.50 -14.50
CA LEU A 123 1.42 -9.65 -15.69
C LEU A 123 0.74 -10.42 -16.83
N GLU A 124 -0.23 -9.82 -17.52
CA GLU A 124 -0.83 -10.40 -18.72
C GLU A 124 0.18 -10.53 -19.88
#